data_AF-A0A6A6UUE4-F1
#
_entry.id   AF-A0A6A6UUE4-F1
#
_cell.length_a   1.000
_cell.length_b   1.000
_cell.length_c   1.000
_cell.angle_alpha   90.00
_cell.angle_beta   90.00
_cell.angle_gamma   90.00
#
_symmetry.space_group_name_H-M   'P 1'
#
loop_
_entity.id
_entity.type
_entity.pdbx_description
1 polymer ?
#
loop_
_entity_poly.entity_id
_entity_poly.type
_entity_poly.pdbx_seq_one_letter_code
_entity_poly.pdbx_strand_id
1 'polypeptide(L)'
;REPFKFPFVLDNPHPSHVEWIEESSERIESEKAVYRVLMQHRRPNIVDGILIASEGIFMRRENMTLETRLQASSSVAPNKQVQWIRQLASALAWIEQLGYVHGDVRPENILLDTNENIRLGDFDAAVKIGDQVAVASEPYIRLGENYELPIAGPASEQYALASCMYYIRFGHIPYHELEPQARGRRLDRGDFPSTAPDAVFGGLIQDCWNGCYGSMRLVEQKIAALMRDHGVVQDSFLGQTERTTDDLLYALRAECEVYLAKERSSNARD
;
A
#
# COMPACT_ATOMS: atom_id res chain seq x y z
N ARG A 1 3.55 -3.93 -22.54
CA ARG A 1 4.00 -5.09 -21.74
C ARG A 1 3.40 -4.93 -20.36
N GLU A 2 2.24 -5.55 -20.17
CA GLU A 2 1.46 -5.54 -18.94
C GLU A 2 2.22 -6.30 -17.83
N PRO A 3 2.21 -5.83 -16.59
CA PRO A 3 2.66 -6.63 -15.47
C PRO A 3 1.53 -7.60 -15.11
N PHE A 4 1.70 -8.88 -15.47
CA PHE A 4 0.77 -9.95 -15.12
C PHE A 4 1.34 -10.77 -13.96
N LYS A 5 0.47 -11.12 -13.00
CA LYS A 5 0.76 -12.03 -11.88
C LYS A 5 -0.04 -13.31 -12.14
N PHE A 6 0.64 -14.39 -12.50
CA PHE A 6 0.04 -15.70 -12.80
C PHE A 6 0.58 -16.75 -11.83
N PRO A 7 -0.25 -17.70 -11.36
CA PRO A 7 0.26 -18.97 -10.88
C PRO A 7 0.70 -19.81 -12.10
N PHE A 8 1.94 -20.30 -12.07
CA PHE A 8 2.46 -21.21 -13.10
C PHE A 8 2.15 -22.65 -12.68
N VAL A 9 1.55 -23.45 -13.56
CA VAL A 9 1.36 -24.89 -13.34
C VAL A 9 2.47 -25.62 -14.08
N LEU A 10 3.32 -26.36 -13.34
CA LEU A 10 4.31 -27.27 -13.91
C LEU A 10 3.72 -28.67 -13.97
N ASP A 11 3.79 -29.36 -15.12
CA ASP A 11 3.22 -30.70 -15.30
C ASP A 11 3.93 -31.82 -14.52
N ASN A 12 4.92 -31.50 -13.68
CA ASN A 12 5.52 -32.41 -12.71
C ASN A 12 6.35 -31.63 -11.67
N PRO A 13 5.73 -30.91 -10.71
CA PRO A 13 6.46 -30.06 -9.79
C PRO A 13 7.20 -30.91 -8.76
N HIS A 14 8.43 -30.50 -8.42
CA HIS A 14 9.05 -30.94 -7.18
C HIS A 14 8.10 -30.61 -6.01
N PRO A 15 8.01 -31.41 -4.92
CA PRO A 15 7.06 -31.15 -3.83
C PRO A 15 7.10 -29.72 -3.27
N SER A 16 8.28 -29.11 -3.19
CA SER A 16 8.46 -27.70 -2.80
C SER A 16 7.89 -26.69 -3.80
N HIS A 17 7.73 -27.05 -5.07
CA HIS A 17 7.06 -26.23 -6.08
C HIS A 17 5.53 -26.39 -5.99
N VAL A 18 5.03 -27.54 -5.53
CA VAL A 18 3.59 -27.72 -5.24
C VAL A 18 3.18 -26.80 -4.11
N GLU A 19 3.92 -26.82 -3.00
CA GLU A 19 3.70 -25.90 -1.85
C GLU A 19 3.75 -24.43 -2.29
N TRP A 20 4.73 -24.05 -3.12
CA TRP A 20 4.82 -22.69 -3.68
C TRP A 20 3.64 -22.31 -4.58
N ILE A 21 3.15 -23.25 -5.40
CA ILE A 21 1.99 -23.03 -6.28
C ILE A 21 0.71 -22.93 -5.45
N GLU A 22 0.55 -23.75 -4.41
CA GLU A 22 -0.59 -23.73 -3.49
C GLU A 22 -0.60 -22.44 -2.68
N GLU A 23 0.51 -22.07 -2.04
CA GLU A 23 0.63 -20.80 -1.31
C GLU A 23 0.41 -19.58 -2.22
N SER A 24 0.92 -19.62 -3.45
CA SER A 24 0.69 -18.55 -4.43
C SER A 24 -0.79 -18.45 -4.81
N SER A 25 -1.47 -19.60 -4.93
CA SER A 25 -2.90 -19.67 -5.25
C SER A 25 -3.77 -19.21 -4.09
N GLU A 26 -3.42 -19.55 -2.84
CA GLU A 26 -4.07 -19.07 -1.61
C GLU A 26 -3.92 -17.56 -1.44
N ARG A 27 -2.70 -17.02 -1.65
CA ARG A 27 -2.46 -15.57 -1.64
C ARG A 27 -3.29 -14.84 -2.68
N ILE A 28 -3.36 -15.37 -3.91
CA ILE A 28 -4.19 -14.81 -4.98
C ILE A 28 -5.69 -14.83 -4.62
N GLU A 29 -6.20 -15.91 -4.03
CA GLU A 29 -7.62 -15.95 -3.63
C GLU A 29 -7.93 -15.03 -2.44
N SER A 30 -6.99 -14.87 -1.51
CA SER A 30 -7.09 -13.88 -0.43
C SER A 30 -7.13 -12.45 -1.01
N GLU A 31 -6.18 -12.11 -1.89
CA GLU A 31 -6.13 -10.81 -2.56
C GLU A 31 -7.42 -10.54 -3.34
N LYS A 32 -7.94 -11.53 -4.08
CA LYS A 32 -9.24 -11.44 -4.76
C LYS A 32 -10.38 -11.16 -3.79
N ALA A 33 -10.40 -11.79 -2.62
CA ALA A 33 -11.42 -11.53 -1.62
C ALA A 33 -11.40 -10.07 -1.15
N VAL A 34 -10.22 -9.48 -0.98
CA VAL A 34 -10.07 -8.06 -0.65
C VAL A 34 -10.57 -7.18 -1.81
N TYR A 35 -10.13 -7.45 -3.04
CA TYR A 35 -10.59 -6.68 -4.21
C TYR A 35 -12.09 -6.80 -4.47
N ARG A 36 -12.75 -7.91 -4.13
CA ARG A 36 -14.22 -8.04 -4.20
C ARG A 36 -14.92 -6.99 -3.33
N VAL A 37 -14.35 -6.64 -2.18
CA VAL A 37 -14.85 -5.59 -1.29
C VAL A 37 -14.47 -4.20 -1.81
N LEU A 38 -13.21 -4.00 -2.20
CA LEU A 38 -12.71 -2.71 -2.70
C LEU A 38 -13.46 -2.25 -3.96
N MET A 39 -13.78 -3.17 -4.88
CA MET A 39 -14.50 -2.86 -6.11
C MET A 39 -15.96 -2.44 -5.88
N GLN A 40 -16.57 -2.79 -4.73
CA GLN A 40 -17.92 -2.34 -4.37
C GLN A 40 -17.93 -0.90 -3.85
N HIS A 41 -16.80 -0.44 -3.32
CA HIS A 41 -16.67 0.84 -2.64
C HIS A 41 -15.37 1.54 -3.05
N ARG A 42 -15.34 2.00 -4.30
CA ARG A 42 -14.19 2.69 -4.89
C ARG A 42 -13.80 3.93 -4.10
N ARG A 43 -12.49 4.14 -3.95
CA ARG A 43 -11.90 5.32 -3.32
C ARG A 43 -10.73 5.85 -4.16
N PRO A 44 -10.54 7.17 -4.20
CA PRO A 44 -9.54 7.80 -5.07
C PRO A 44 -8.08 7.45 -4.74
N ASN A 45 -7.78 6.95 -3.53
CA ASN A 45 -6.42 6.62 -3.10
C ASN A 45 -6.12 5.13 -3.03
N ILE A 46 -6.97 4.31 -3.64
CA ILE A 46 -6.78 2.87 -3.81
C ILE A 46 -6.66 2.58 -5.31
N VAL A 47 -5.84 1.59 -5.68
CA VAL A 47 -5.74 1.10 -7.07
C VAL A 47 -7.07 0.50 -7.50
N ASP A 48 -7.57 0.93 -8.65
CA ASP A 48 -8.85 0.47 -9.18
C ASP A 48 -8.73 -0.96 -9.72
N GLY A 49 -9.45 -1.89 -9.09
CA GLY A 49 -9.75 -3.21 -9.67
C GLY A 49 -10.70 -3.07 -10.86
N ILE A 50 -10.35 -3.71 -11.97
CA ILE A 50 -11.11 -3.69 -13.23
C ILE A 50 -11.96 -4.95 -13.35
N LEU A 51 -11.33 -6.12 -13.20
CA LEU A 51 -11.96 -7.43 -13.37
C LEU A 51 -11.27 -8.46 -12.48
N ILE A 52 -12.06 -9.27 -11.78
CA ILE A 52 -11.57 -10.45 -11.07
C ILE A 52 -11.86 -11.67 -11.94
N ALA A 53 -10.82 -12.43 -12.28
CA ALA A 53 -10.89 -13.65 -13.04
C ALA A 53 -10.45 -14.86 -12.19
N SER A 54 -10.64 -16.08 -12.71
CA SER A 54 -10.09 -17.29 -12.07
C SER A 54 -8.56 -17.25 -12.03
N GLU A 55 -7.94 -16.65 -13.04
CA GLU A 55 -6.51 -16.62 -13.27
C GLU A 55 -5.79 -15.51 -12.49
N GLY A 56 -6.51 -14.45 -12.08
CA GLY A 56 -5.91 -13.31 -11.39
C GLY A 56 -6.84 -12.09 -11.31
N ILE A 57 -6.25 -10.92 -11.04
CA ILE A 57 -6.96 -9.64 -10.91
C ILE A 57 -6.42 -8.67 -11.95
N PHE A 58 -7.30 -8.12 -12.78
CA PHE A 58 -6.98 -7.00 -13.66
C PHE A 58 -7.12 -5.71 -12.87
N MET A 59 -6.05 -4.93 -12.85
CA MET A 59 -5.97 -3.67 -12.12
C MET A 59 -5.55 -2.55 -13.07
N ARG A 60 -5.96 -1.32 -12.74
CA ARG A 60 -5.51 -0.15 -13.49
C ARG A 60 -4.00 0.01 -13.34
N ARG A 61 -3.31 0.21 -14.46
CA ARG A 61 -1.87 0.50 -14.46
C ARG A 61 -1.63 1.95 -14.05
N GLU A 62 -0.77 2.14 -13.06
CA GLU A 62 -0.30 3.45 -12.63
C GLU A 62 1.08 3.78 -13.25
N ASN A 63 1.52 5.03 -13.11
CA ASN A 63 2.71 5.54 -13.80
C ASN A 63 4.02 4.99 -13.23
N MET A 64 4.16 5.02 -11.90
CA MET A 64 5.35 4.53 -11.17
C MET A 64 5.04 4.26 -9.69
N THR A 65 5.99 3.68 -8.96
CA THR A 65 5.93 3.54 -7.50
C THR A 65 6.42 4.83 -6.81
N LEU A 66 6.00 5.04 -5.57
CA LEU A 66 6.51 6.11 -4.72
C LEU A 66 8.01 5.93 -4.48
N GLU A 67 8.48 4.69 -4.33
CA GLU A 67 9.91 4.36 -4.23
C GLU A 67 10.71 4.93 -5.41
N THR A 68 10.28 4.59 -6.64
CA THR A 68 10.91 5.08 -7.88
C THR A 68 10.95 6.60 -7.90
N ARG A 69 9.85 7.24 -7.47
CA ARG A 69 9.73 8.70 -7.45
C ARG A 69 10.64 9.37 -6.42
N LEU A 70 10.83 8.75 -5.24
CA LEU A 70 11.69 9.25 -4.17
C LEU A 70 13.18 9.03 -4.47
N GLN A 71 13.53 7.99 -5.23
CA GLN A 71 14.89 7.72 -5.68
C GLN A 71 15.32 8.57 -6.88
N ALA A 72 14.38 9.23 -7.56
CA ALA A 72 14.67 10.13 -8.67
C ALA A 72 15.51 11.33 -8.20
N SER A 73 16.42 11.82 -9.06
CA SER A 73 17.28 12.97 -8.73
C SER A 73 16.53 14.30 -8.56
N SER A 74 15.25 14.35 -8.97
CA SER A 74 14.42 15.54 -8.85
C SER A 74 13.79 15.65 -7.45
N SER A 75 14.10 16.75 -6.76
CA SER A 75 13.50 17.06 -5.46
C SER A 75 11.97 17.11 -5.55
N VAL A 76 11.31 16.57 -4.52
CA VAL A 76 9.85 16.61 -4.39
C VAL A 76 9.46 17.91 -3.68
N ALA A 77 8.54 18.67 -4.27
CA ALA A 77 8.04 19.88 -3.65
C ALA A 77 7.37 19.59 -2.28
N PRO A 78 7.57 20.44 -1.25
CA PRO A 78 7.00 20.19 0.08
C PRO A 78 5.49 19.95 0.09
N ASN A 79 4.72 20.71 -0.71
CA ASN A 79 3.27 20.53 -0.82
C ASN A 79 2.89 19.15 -1.37
N LYS A 80 3.69 18.60 -2.28
CA LYS A 80 3.48 17.26 -2.83
C LYS A 80 3.75 16.17 -1.79
N GLN A 81 4.81 16.32 -1.00
CA GLN A 81 5.08 15.43 0.14
C GLN A 81 3.90 15.42 1.14
N VAL A 82 3.37 16.60 1.49
CA VAL A 82 2.20 16.69 2.38
C VAL A 82 0.97 16.05 1.77
N GLN A 83 0.74 16.27 0.48
CA GLN A 83 -0.36 15.65 -0.27
C GLN A 83 -0.28 14.12 -0.21
N TRP A 84 0.91 13.54 -0.44
CA TRP A 84 1.13 12.10 -0.34
C TRP A 84 0.83 11.56 1.06
N ILE A 85 1.37 12.20 2.11
CA ILE A 85 1.10 11.78 3.50
C ILE A 85 -0.40 11.73 3.79
N ARG A 86 -1.14 12.78 3.39
CA ARG A 86 -2.59 12.83 3.56
C ARG A 86 -3.33 11.74 2.78
N GLN A 87 -2.96 11.54 1.52
CA GLN A 87 -3.61 10.55 0.66
C GLN A 87 -3.38 9.12 1.15
N LEU A 88 -2.15 8.82 1.61
CA LEU A 88 -1.83 7.52 2.20
C LEU A 88 -2.63 7.28 3.48
N ALA A 89 -2.68 8.25 4.40
CA ALA A 89 -3.45 8.10 5.63
C ALA A 89 -4.96 7.91 5.37
N SER A 90 -5.51 8.58 4.34
CA SER A 90 -6.91 8.41 3.93
C SER A 90 -7.18 7.02 3.36
N ALA A 91 -6.26 6.47 2.55
CA ALA A 91 -6.32 5.08 2.07
C ALA A 91 -6.33 4.07 3.23
N LEU A 92 -5.43 4.22 4.20
CA LEU A 92 -5.32 3.32 5.35
C LEU A 92 -6.54 3.43 6.29
N ALA A 93 -7.04 4.63 6.55
CA ALA A 93 -8.26 4.84 7.32
C ALA A 93 -9.47 4.18 6.66
N TRP A 94 -9.52 4.18 5.32
CA TRP A 94 -10.55 3.48 4.57
C TRP A 94 -10.44 1.96 4.65
N ILE A 95 -9.24 1.40 4.52
CA ILE A 95 -9.01 -0.05 4.65
C ILE A 95 -9.38 -0.54 6.05
N GLU A 96 -8.98 0.22 7.09
CA GLU A 96 -9.37 -0.03 8.47
C GLU A 96 -10.90 -0.04 8.64
N GLN A 97 -11.60 0.91 8.02
CA GLN A 97 -13.07 0.97 8.06
C GLN A 97 -13.74 -0.27 7.45
N LEU A 98 -13.09 -0.93 6.49
CA LEU A 98 -13.56 -2.19 5.90
C LEU A 98 -13.26 -3.41 6.78
N GLY A 99 -12.56 -3.24 7.92
CA GLY A 99 -12.20 -4.31 8.84
C GLY A 99 -10.88 -5.01 8.49
N TYR A 100 -10.05 -4.39 7.64
CA TYR A 100 -8.80 -4.95 7.17
C TYR A 100 -7.60 -4.08 7.57
N VAL A 101 -6.43 -4.67 7.46
CA VAL A 101 -5.11 -4.04 7.50
C VAL A 101 -4.42 -4.35 6.19
N HIS A 102 -3.68 -3.39 5.62
CA HIS A 102 -2.93 -3.63 4.39
C HIS A 102 -1.78 -4.62 4.63
N GLY A 103 -1.06 -4.49 5.74
CA GLY A 103 -0.08 -5.49 6.19
C GLY A 103 1.30 -5.41 5.54
N ASP A 104 1.41 -4.79 4.35
CA ASP A 104 2.69 -4.49 3.69
C ASP A 104 2.73 -3.06 3.11
N VAL A 105 2.48 -2.05 3.95
CA VAL A 105 2.52 -0.64 3.51
C VAL A 105 3.97 -0.20 3.37
N ARG A 106 4.40 -0.01 2.12
CA ARG A 106 5.76 0.44 1.79
C ARG A 106 5.80 1.16 0.44
N PRO A 107 6.82 1.99 0.15
CA PRO A 107 6.89 2.80 -1.07
C PRO A 107 6.79 2.02 -2.38
N GLU A 108 7.14 0.74 -2.38
CA GLU A 108 7.02 -0.17 -3.53
C GLU A 108 5.55 -0.48 -3.86
N ASN A 109 4.70 -0.56 -2.84
CA ASN A 109 3.27 -0.90 -2.95
C ASN A 109 2.39 0.36 -3.03
N ILE A 110 2.99 1.54 -2.89
CA ILE A 110 2.34 2.84 -3.07
C ILE A 110 2.59 3.32 -4.49
N LEU A 111 1.56 3.33 -5.34
CA LEU A 111 1.67 3.76 -6.73
C LEU A 111 1.31 5.24 -6.89
N LEU A 112 1.75 5.84 -7.99
CA LEU A 112 1.45 7.21 -8.39
C LEU A 112 0.72 7.25 -9.72
N ASP A 113 -0.42 7.92 -9.75
CA ASP A 113 -1.14 8.20 -10.99
C ASP A 113 -0.41 9.25 -11.86
N THR A 114 -0.98 9.59 -13.01
CA THR A 114 -0.39 10.57 -13.95
C THR A 114 -0.26 11.99 -13.37
N ASN A 115 -1.00 12.31 -12.30
CA ASN A 115 -0.94 13.59 -11.59
C ASN A 115 -0.11 13.51 -10.29
N GLU A 116 0.64 12.41 -10.11
CA GLU A 116 1.37 12.07 -8.90
C GLU A 116 0.46 12.04 -7.65
N ASN A 117 -0.76 11.52 -7.76
CA ASN A 117 -1.57 11.14 -6.60
C ASN A 117 -1.29 9.71 -6.17
N ILE A 118 -1.31 9.45 -4.86
CA ILE A 118 -1.18 8.10 -4.31
C ILE A 118 -2.37 7.23 -4.71
N ARG A 119 -2.02 6.01 -5.10
CA ARG A 119 -2.88 4.84 -5.30
C ARG A 119 -2.24 3.65 -4.55
N LEU A 120 -2.76 3.32 -3.37
CA LEU A 120 -2.29 2.16 -2.62
C LEU A 120 -2.78 0.87 -3.30
N GLY A 121 -1.86 -0.07 -3.53
CA GLY A 121 -2.12 -1.36 -4.17
C GLY A 121 -1.29 -2.48 -3.56
N ASP A 122 -1.37 -3.67 -4.15
CA ASP A 122 -0.77 -4.92 -3.66
C ASP A 122 -1.34 -5.37 -2.30
N PHE A 123 -2.51 -6.03 -2.37
CA PHE A 123 -3.26 -6.47 -1.19
C PHE A 123 -3.01 -7.94 -0.83
N ASP A 124 -1.92 -8.54 -1.33
CA ASP A 124 -1.54 -9.93 -1.03
C ASP A 124 -1.35 -10.19 0.46
N ALA A 125 -0.81 -9.19 1.17
CA ALA A 125 -0.52 -9.26 2.60
C ALA A 125 -1.69 -8.80 3.48
N ALA A 126 -2.81 -8.40 2.87
CA ALA A 126 -3.92 -7.84 3.59
C ALA A 126 -4.66 -8.92 4.39
N VAL A 127 -4.90 -8.63 5.67
CA VAL A 127 -5.52 -9.54 6.65
C VAL A 127 -6.60 -8.80 7.43
N LYS A 128 -7.46 -9.53 8.14
CA LYS A 128 -8.49 -8.90 8.97
C LYS A 128 -7.84 -8.34 10.24
N ILE A 129 -8.43 -7.26 10.76
CA ILE A 129 -8.02 -6.71 12.06
C ILE A 129 -8.19 -7.80 13.13
N GLY A 130 -7.14 -8.02 13.92
CA GLY A 130 -7.08 -9.05 14.95
C GLY A 130 -6.32 -10.32 14.53
N ASP A 131 -6.10 -10.53 13.24
CA ASP A 131 -5.23 -11.61 12.75
C ASP A 131 -3.75 -11.24 12.90
N GLN A 132 -2.84 -12.19 12.71
CA GLN A 132 -1.40 -11.89 12.64
C GLN A 132 -1.04 -11.33 11.25
N VAL A 133 -0.20 -10.29 11.19
CA VAL A 133 0.33 -9.79 9.92
C VAL A 133 1.13 -10.90 9.22
N ALA A 134 1.01 -11.01 7.90
CA ALA A 134 1.58 -12.12 7.13
C ALA A 134 3.03 -11.89 6.65
N VAL A 135 3.47 -10.64 6.55
CA VAL A 135 4.75 -10.27 5.92
C VAL A 135 5.61 -9.46 6.89
N ALA A 136 6.93 -9.63 6.81
CA ALA A 136 7.91 -8.85 7.56
C ALA A 136 8.77 -7.99 6.60
N SER A 137 8.40 -6.72 6.42
CA SER A 137 9.15 -5.78 5.56
C SER A 137 9.83 -4.71 6.43
N GLU A 138 11.13 -4.86 6.71
CA GLU A 138 11.92 -3.81 7.40
C GLU A 138 12.15 -2.60 6.47
N PRO A 139 12.08 -1.33 6.94
CA PRO A 139 11.74 -0.84 8.29
C PRO A 139 10.24 -0.53 8.48
N TYR A 140 9.35 -1.12 7.69
CA TYR A 140 7.92 -0.83 7.67
C TYR A 140 7.11 -1.70 8.65
N ILE A 141 7.76 -2.64 9.34
CA ILE A 141 7.15 -3.43 10.40
C ILE A 141 7.97 -3.36 11.68
N ARG A 142 7.26 -3.45 12.82
CA ARG A 142 7.86 -3.57 14.14
C ARG A 142 7.65 -4.98 14.66
N LEU A 143 8.74 -5.70 14.90
CA LEU A 143 8.67 -7.02 15.49
C LEU A 143 8.64 -6.90 17.02
N GLY A 144 8.00 -7.88 17.66
CA GLY A 144 8.06 -8.02 19.11
C GLY A 144 9.44 -8.52 19.58
N GLU A 145 9.61 -8.62 20.91
CA GLU A 145 10.90 -8.95 21.51
C GLU A 145 11.45 -10.32 21.08
N ASN A 146 10.57 -11.26 20.72
CA ASN A 146 10.91 -12.60 20.26
C ASN A 146 10.80 -12.74 18.73
N TYR A 147 10.84 -11.62 17.99
CA TYR A 147 10.70 -11.57 16.53
C TYR A 147 9.32 -11.98 16.01
N GLU A 148 8.29 -11.89 16.86
CA GLU A 148 6.91 -12.13 16.46
C GLU A 148 6.36 -11.00 15.57
N LEU A 149 5.59 -11.39 14.55
CA LEU A 149 4.83 -10.45 13.74
C LEU A 149 3.71 -9.83 14.60
N PRO A 150 3.47 -8.52 14.47
CA PRO A 150 2.45 -7.83 15.22
C PRO A 150 1.05 -8.34 14.85
N ILE A 151 0.11 -8.17 15.77
CA ILE A 151 -1.31 -8.33 15.48
C ILE A 151 -1.73 -7.18 14.56
N ALA A 152 -2.42 -7.54 13.47
CA ALA A 152 -2.97 -6.61 12.51
C ALA A 152 -3.96 -5.68 13.20
N GLY A 153 -3.64 -4.39 13.20
CA GLY A 153 -4.55 -3.36 13.67
C GLY A 153 -4.00 -1.96 13.43
N PRO A 154 -4.57 -0.96 14.11
CA PRO A 154 -4.13 0.42 13.95
C PRO A 154 -2.64 0.62 14.23
N ALA A 155 -2.09 -0.08 15.23
CA ALA A 155 -0.69 0.09 15.63
C ALA A 155 0.30 -0.39 14.55
N SER A 156 0.02 -1.52 13.88
CA SER A 156 0.87 -2.03 12.80
C SER A 156 0.86 -1.10 11.58
N GLU A 157 -0.33 -0.60 11.20
CA GLU A 157 -0.47 0.32 10.05
C GLU A 157 0.12 1.71 10.34
N GLN A 158 -0.02 2.21 11.56
CA GLN A 158 0.62 3.46 12.01
C GLN A 158 2.14 3.39 11.90
N TYR A 159 2.73 2.26 12.30
CA TYR A 159 4.17 2.08 12.23
C TYR A 159 4.67 2.11 10.79
N ALA A 160 3.99 1.39 9.89
CA ALA A 160 4.32 1.38 8.47
C ALA A 160 4.15 2.78 7.84
N LEU A 161 3.03 3.46 8.15
CA LEU A 161 2.79 4.84 7.74
C LEU A 161 3.90 5.78 8.22
N ALA A 162 4.35 5.66 9.48
CA ALA A 162 5.40 6.50 10.04
C ALA A 162 6.73 6.31 9.30
N SER A 163 7.09 5.05 8.96
CA SER A 163 8.28 4.76 8.16
C SER A 163 8.18 5.33 6.74
N CYS A 164 7.01 5.25 6.09
CA CYS A 164 6.77 5.92 4.80
C CYS A 164 6.83 7.44 4.91
N MET A 165 6.20 8.04 5.93
CA MET A 165 6.26 9.47 6.20
C MET A 165 7.71 9.93 6.40
N TYR A 166 8.50 9.18 7.17
CA TYR A 166 9.91 9.47 7.35
C TYR A 166 10.64 9.49 6.00
N TYR A 167 10.48 8.46 5.17
CA TYR A 167 11.14 8.43 3.87
C TYR A 167 10.69 9.62 2.98
N ILE A 168 9.39 9.91 2.92
CA ILE A 168 8.87 11.05 2.15
C ILE A 168 9.50 12.39 2.61
N ARG A 169 9.74 12.56 3.92
CA ARG A 169 10.18 13.83 4.51
C ARG A 169 11.70 13.99 4.57
N PHE A 170 12.43 12.90 4.78
CA PHE A 170 13.88 12.90 4.97
C PHE A 170 14.64 12.38 3.75
N GLY A 171 13.95 11.80 2.76
CA GLY A 171 14.56 11.33 1.50
C GLY A 171 15.33 10.01 1.63
N HIS A 172 15.29 9.39 2.80
CA HIS A 172 15.85 8.07 3.04
C HIS A 172 15.03 7.36 4.14
N ILE A 173 15.10 6.04 4.18
CA ILE A 173 14.51 5.25 5.27
C ILE A 173 15.19 5.57 6.62
N PRO A 174 14.52 5.34 7.78
CA PRO A 174 15.15 5.43 9.10
C PRO A 174 16.47 4.67 9.11
N TYR A 175 17.53 5.18 9.76
CA TYR A 175 18.86 4.55 9.85
C TYR A 175 19.38 3.88 8.57
N HIS A 176 19.20 4.52 7.40
CA HIS A 176 19.62 4.01 6.09
C HIS A 176 21.11 3.63 6.01
N GLU A 177 21.94 4.20 6.88
CA GLU A 177 23.37 3.93 7.01
C GLU A 177 23.70 2.60 7.71
N LEU A 178 22.72 1.98 8.37
CA LEU A 178 22.89 0.70 9.07
C LEU A 178 22.46 -0.46 8.19
N GLU A 179 23.06 -1.63 8.42
CA GLU A 179 22.59 -2.90 7.86
C GLU A 179 21.15 -3.22 8.30
N PRO A 180 20.32 -3.84 7.44
CA PRO A 180 18.90 -4.11 7.72
C PRO A 180 18.63 -4.74 9.09
N GLN A 181 19.44 -5.72 9.48
CA GLN A 181 19.27 -6.42 10.77
C GLN A 181 19.59 -5.52 11.98
N ALA A 182 20.60 -4.64 11.87
CA ALA A 182 20.95 -3.71 12.94
C ALA A 182 19.91 -2.60 13.07
N ARG A 183 19.39 -2.14 11.93
CA ARG A 183 18.32 -1.17 11.83
C ARG A 183 17.01 -1.69 12.43
N GLY A 184 16.54 -2.85 12.00
CA GLY A 184 15.36 -3.51 12.56
C GLY A 184 15.44 -3.61 14.09
N ARG A 185 16.55 -4.14 14.62
CA ARG A 185 16.75 -4.25 16.08
C ARG A 185 16.65 -2.93 16.85
N ARG A 186 17.07 -1.79 16.29
CA ARG A 186 16.91 -0.47 16.95
C ARG A 186 15.45 -0.06 16.96
N LEU A 187 14.82 -0.14 15.80
CA LEU A 187 13.44 0.30 15.62
C LEU A 187 12.46 -0.57 16.43
N ASP A 188 12.67 -1.90 16.49
CA ASP A 188 11.88 -2.83 17.29
C ASP A 188 11.88 -2.45 18.79
N ARG A 189 13.04 -2.00 19.29
CA ARG A 189 13.22 -1.51 20.68
C ARG A 189 12.66 -0.11 20.93
N GLY A 190 12.10 0.54 19.92
CA GLY A 190 11.61 1.91 20.02
C GLY A 190 12.71 2.97 20.03
N ASP A 191 13.95 2.62 19.64
CA ASP A 191 15.00 3.58 19.39
C ASP A 191 14.84 4.11 17.95
N PHE A 192 14.11 5.23 17.83
CA PHE A 192 13.78 5.87 16.56
C PHE A 192 14.71 7.04 16.24
N PRO A 193 15.00 7.32 14.96
CA PRO A 193 15.78 8.50 14.60
C PRO A 193 15.04 9.78 14.95
N SER A 194 15.79 10.87 15.17
CA SER A 194 15.19 12.17 15.44
C SER A 194 14.42 12.69 14.23
N THR A 195 13.20 13.15 14.48
CA THR A 195 12.34 13.79 13.48
C THR A 195 12.15 15.29 13.75
N ALA A 196 12.89 15.84 14.72
CA ALA A 196 12.82 17.24 15.11
C ALA A 196 13.02 18.27 13.97
N PRO A 197 13.80 18.00 12.91
CA PRO A 197 13.91 18.92 11.77
C PRO A 197 12.59 19.16 11.02
N ASP A 198 11.62 18.25 11.13
CA ASP A 198 10.30 18.40 10.52
C ASP A 198 9.29 18.99 11.51
N ALA A 199 9.14 20.32 11.49
CA ALA A 199 8.24 21.03 12.40
C ALA A 199 6.76 20.64 12.24
N VAL A 200 6.35 20.14 11.06
CA VAL A 200 4.93 19.84 10.78
C VAL A 200 4.58 18.43 11.20
N PHE A 201 5.36 17.43 10.74
CA PHE A 201 5.03 16.02 10.92
C PHE A 201 5.96 15.29 11.89
N GLY A 202 7.03 15.91 12.37
CA GLY A 202 8.04 15.23 13.17
C GLY A 202 7.47 14.58 14.44
N GLY A 203 6.60 15.29 15.17
CA GLY A 203 5.89 14.74 16.32
C GLY A 203 4.93 13.60 15.95
N LEU A 204 4.19 13.75 14.85
CA LEU A 204 3.26 12.72 14.38
C LEU A 204 3.99 11.42 13.99
N ILE A 205 5.15 11.52 13.33
CA ILE A 205 5.95 10.34 12.96
C ILE A 205 6.35 9.55 14.23
N GLN A 206 6.81 10.24 15.27
CA GLN A 206 7.15 9.59 16.55
C GLN A 206 5.93 8.97 17.22
N ASP A 207 4.80 9.68 17.26
CA ASP A 207 3.56 9.17 17.85
C ASP A 207 3.07 7.91 17.12
N CYS A 208 3.13 7.89 15.79
CA CYS A 208 2.72 6.75 14.98
C CYS A 208 3.65 5.53 15.14
N TRP A 209 4.98 5.71 15.18
CA TRP A 209 5.91 4.62 15.50
C TRP A 209 5.69 4.01 16.90
N ASN A 210 5.20 4.81 17.84
CA ASN A 210 4.82 4.36 19.17
C ASN A 210 3.38 3.83 19.27
N GLY A 211 2.62 3.86 18.18
CA GLY A 211 1.24 3.37 18.15
C GLY A 211 0.28 4.19 19.02
N CYS A 212 0.50 5.51 19.16
CA CYS A 212 -0.25 6.38 20.06
C CYS A 212 -1.72 6.61 19.66
N TYR A 213 -2.14 6.20 18.47
CA TYR A 213 -3.52 6.40 17.99
C TYR A 213 -4.32 5.09 18.05
N GLY A 214 -5.56 5.16 18.53
CA GLY A 214 -6.46 4.00 18.59
C GLY A 214 -7.07 3.61 17.25
N SER A 215 -6.89 4.40 16.19
CA SER A 215 -7.35 4.11 14.83
C SER A 215 -6.64 4.95 13.78
N MET A 216 -6.58 4.47 12.54
CA MET A 216 -6.07 5.22 11.39
C MET A 216 -6.91 6.46 11.08
N ARG A 217 -8.21 6.44 11.39
CA ARG A 217 -9.05 7.65 11.32
C ARG A 217 -8.56 8.77 12.24
N LEU A 218 -8.06 8.46 13.44
CA LEU A 218 -7.50 9.48 14.34
C LEU A 218 -6.19 10.07 13.78
N VAL A 219 -5.38 9.23 13.12
CA VAL A 219 -4.16 9.68 12.43
C VAL A 219 -4.49 10.61 11.27
N GLU A 220 -5.48 10.25 10.43
CA GLU A 220 -5.97 11.09 9.33
C GLU A 220 -6.46 12.46 9.84
N GLN A 221 -7.24 12.47 10.93
CA GLN A 221 -7.72 13.70 11.56
C GLN A 221 -6.56 14.56 12.10
N LYS A 222 -5.54 13.94 12.69
CA LYS A 222 -4.34 14.63 13.19
C LYS A 222 -3.55 15.25 12.04
N ILE A 223 -3.36 14.55 10.92
CA ILE A 223 -2.73 15.08 9.71
C ILE A 223 -3.50 16.31 9.22
N ALA A 224 -4.83 16.21 9.12
CA ALA A 224 -5.67 17.33 8.69
C ALA A 224 -5.58 18.54 9.63
N ALA A 225 -5.45 18.33 10.94
CA ALA A 225 -5.23 19.40 11.91
C ALA A 225 -3.86 20.06 11.71
N LEU A 226 -2.78 19.27 11.61
CA LEU A 226 -1.43 19.78 11.41
C LEU A 226 -1.31 20.61 10.12
N MET A 227 -1.97 20.18 9.04
CA MET A 227 -2.02 20.93 7.78
C MET A 227 -2.70 22.29 7.93
N ARG A 228 -3.80 22.36 8.68
CA ARG A 228 -4.49 23.65 8.95
C ARG A 228 -3.62 24.58 9.80
N ASP A 229 -3.03 24.04 10.86
CA ASP A 229 -2.24 24.82 11.82
C ASP A 229 -0.97 25.40 11.18
N HIS A 230 -0.40 24.72 10.19
CA HIS A 230 0.81 25.14 9.47
C HIS A 230 0.52 25.84 8.14
N GLY A 231 -0.74 26.20 7.85
CA GLY A 231 -1.12 26.96 6.65
C GLY A 231 -0.89 26.23 5.33
N VAL A 232 -0.88 24.89 5.32
CA VAL A 232 -0.72 24.10 4.10
C VAL A 232 -2.05 24.08 3.34
N VAL A 233 -2.11 24.82 2.23
CA VAL A 233 -3.31 24.94 1.40
C VAL A 233 -3.71 23.58 0.82
N GLN A 234 -4.97 23.22 0.96
CA GLN A 234 -5.56 22.08 0.26
C GLN A 234 -5.71 22.43 -1.22
N ASP A 235 -5.09 21.68 -2.12
CA ASP A 235 -5.57 21.66 -3.50
C ASP A 235 -6.99 21.05 -3.48
N SER A 236 -7.97 21.90 -3.69
CA SER A 236 -9.37 21.53 -3.82
C SER A 236 -9.55 20.75 -5.13
N PHE A 237 -9.45 19.43 -5.06
CA PHE A 237 -9.85 18.57 -6.17
C PHE A 237 -11.08 17.75 -5.76
N LEU A 238 -12.23 18.42 -5.79
CA LEU A 238 -13.53 17.78 -5.73
C LEU A 238 -14.35 18.32 -6.91
N GLY A 239 -14.67 17.45 -7.89
CA GLY A 239 -15.86 17.69 -8.72
C GLY A 239 -15.84 17.33 -10.21
N GLN A 240 -14.74 16.86 -10.82
CA GLN A 240 -14.76 16.59 -12.28
C GLN A 240 -14.39 15.16 -12.73
N THR A 241 -14.09 14.23 -11.83
CA THR A 241 -13.43 12.96 -12.20
C THR A 241 -14.27 11.68 -12.05
N GLU A 242 -15.36 11.63 -11.29
CA GLU A 242 -16.06 10.35 -11.03
C GLU A 242 -16.75 9.78 -12.27
N ARG A 243 -17.51 10.60 -13.00
CA ARG A 243 -18.28 10.11 -14.17
C ARG A 243 -17.37 9.68 -15.34
N THR A 244 -16.24 10.36 -15.54
CA THR A 244 -15.24 9.98 -16.57
C THR A 244 -14.43 8.74 -16.18
N THR A 245 -14.26 8.49 -14.88
CA THR A 245 -13.54 7.31 -14.38
C THR A 245 -14.37 6.03 -14.55
N ASP A 246 -15.68 6.10 -14.32
CA ASP A 246 -16.56 4.93 -14.48
C ASP A 246 -16.69 4.49 -15.95
N ASP A 247 -16.82 5.44 -16.88
CA ASP A 247 -16.85 5.14 -18.32
C ASP A 247 -15.54 4.50 -18.79
N LEU A 248 -14.40 5.01 -18.32
CA LEU A 248 -13.08 4.43 -18.61
C LEU A 248 -12.95 3.01 -18.07
N LEU A 249 -13.39 2.77 -16.83
CA LEU A 249 -13.30 1.46 -16.20
C LEU A 249 -14.26 0.45 -16.84
N TYR A 250 -15.40 0.90 -17.34
CA TYR A 250 -16.29 0.06 -18.14
C TYR A 250 -15.65 -0.36 -19.47
N ALA A 251 -15.01 0.57 -20.17
CA ALA A 251 -14.26 0.27 -21.40
C ALA A 251 -13.10 -0.71 -21.15
N LEU A 252 -12.29 -0.45 -20.12
CA LEU A 252 -11.18 -1.33 -19.72
C LEU A 252 -11.69 -2.73 -19.35
N ARG A 253 -12.83 -2.84 -18.66
CA ARG A 253 -13.42 -4.13 -18.35
C ARG A 253 -13.79 -4.92 -19.61
N ALA A 254 -14.40 -4.27 -20.60
CA ALA A 254 -14.73 -4.91 -21.87
C ALA A 254 -13.47 -5.41 -22.59
N GLU A 255 -12.37 -4.64 -22.54
CA GLU A 255 -11.07 -5.06 -23.10
C GLU A 255 -10.50 -6.29 -22.36
N CYS A 256 -10.55 -6.31 -21.02
CA CYS A 256 -10.12 -7.46 -20.22
C CYS A 256 -10.93 -8.72 -20.53
N GLU A 257 -12.25 -8.61 -20.68
CA GLU A 257 -13.13 -9.73 -21.03
C GLU A 257 -12.80 -10.30 -22.42
N VAL A 258 -12.52 -9.44 -23.40
CA VAL A 258 -12.07 -9.86 -24.75
C VAL A 258 -10.71 -10.53 -24.70
N TYR A 259 -9.78 -10.02 -23.90
CA TYR A 259 -8.45 -10.62 -23.72
C TYR A 259 -8.56 -12.04 -23.13
N LEU A 260 -9.31 -12.21 -22.03
CA LEU A 260 -9.52 -13.52 -21.40
C LEU A 260 -10.18 -14.53 -22.34
N ALA A 261 -11.15 -14.09 -23.13
CA ALA A 261 -11.81 -14.95 -24.11
C ALA A 261 -10.82 -15.49 -25.16
N LYS A 262 -9.84 -14.68 -25.58
CA LYS A 262 -8.79 -15.08 -26.51
C LYS A 262 -7.81 -16.07 -25.87
N GLU A 263 -7.31 -15.77 -24.67
CA GLU A 263 -6.38 -16.65 -23.94
C GLU A 263 -6.98 -18.04 -23.70
N ARG A 264 -8.24 -18.12 -23.26
CA ARG A 264 -8.94 -19.40 -23.06
C ARG A 264 -9.17 -20.16 -24.36
N SER A 265 -9.38 -19.46 -25.47
CA SER A 265 -9.53 -20.07 -26.80
C SER A 265 -8.22 -20.60 -27.37
N SER A 266 -7.08 -19.98 -27.00
CA SER A 266 -5.74 -20.45 -27.38
C SER A 266 -5.32 -21.67 -26.57
N ASN A 267 -5.51 -21.63 -25.24
CA ASN A 267 -5.15 -22.76 -24.36
C ASN A 267 -6.05 -24.00 -24.54
N ALA A 268 -7.21 -23.87 -25.19
CA ALA A 268 -8.07 -25.00 -25.52
C ALA A 268 -7.70 -25.70 -26.84
N ARG A 269 -6.73 -25.16 -27.59
CA ARG A 269 -6.26 -25.71 -28.89
C ARG A 269 -4.92 -26.43 -28.82
N ASP A 270 -4.24 -26.34 -27.69
CA ASP A 270 -3.02 -27.08 -27.35
C ASP A 270 -3.35 -28.25 -26.41
#